data_AF-A0A0S8E0T8-F1
#
_entry.id   AF-A0A0S8E0T8-F1
#
_cell.length_a   1.000
_cell.length_b   1.000
_cell.length_c   1.000
_cell.angle_alpha   90.00
_cell.angle_beta   90.00
_cell.angle_gamma   90.00
#
_symmetry.space_group_name_H-M   'P 1'
#
loop_
_entity.id
_entity.type
_entity.pdbx_description
1 polymer ?
#
loop_
_entity_poly.entity_id
_entity_poly.type
_entity_poly.pdbx_seq_one_letter_code
_entity_poly.pdbx_strand_id
1 'polypeptide(L)' 'MATLEGIVLEPEHIGRWVEYSSLLPGSEQQGRIKGFNKQWVFVVYKCDNNWDRFEDYTGCATDPKDLRFLEVTHEQG' A
#
# COMPACT_ATOMS: atom_id res chain seq x y z
N MET A 1 -2.80 -3.00 -18.60
CA MET A 1 -3.59 -3.19 -17.37
C MET A 1 -3.26 -4.57 -16.86
N ALA A 2 -2.87 -4.70 -15.59
CA ALA A 2 -2.66 -6.01 -14.99
C ALA A 2 -3.79 -6.24 -14.00
N THR A 3 -4.43 -7.38 -14.14
CA THR A 3 -5.62 -7.76 -13.38
C THR A 3 -5.27 -9.07 -12.70
N LEU A 4 -5.04 -9.02 -11.39
CA LEU A 4 -4.85 -10.20 -10.56
C LEU A 4 -5.69 -9.97 -9.30
N GLU A 5 -6.78 -10.75 -9.21
CA GLU A 5 -7.65 -10.92 -8.04
C GLU A 5 -8.25 -9.64 -7.42
N GLY A 6 -9.08 -8.93 -8.19
CA GLY A 6 -10.13 -8.07 -7.66
C GLY A 6 -9.74 -6.66 -7.24
N ILE A 7 -8.45 -6.34 -7.10
CA ILE A 7 -7.97 -4.98 -6.84
C ILE A 7 -7.37 -4.40 -8.12
N VAL A 8 -8.12 -3.51 -8.77
CA VAL A 8 -7.57 -2.69 -9.87
C VAL A 8 -6.89 -1.48 -9.24
N LEU A 9 -5.57 -1.42 -9.31
CA LEU A 9 -4.82 -0.25 -8.89
C LEU A 9 -4.79 0.81 -10.00
N GLU A 10 -5.30 1.99 -9.66
CA GLU A 10 -5.30 3.17 -10.51
C GLU A 10 -4.34 4.22 -9.94
N PRO A 11 -3.82 5.16 -10.77
CA PRO A 11 -2.88 6.18 -10.30
C PRO A 11 -3.40 7.00 -9.11
N GLU A 12 -4.72 7.15 -8.97
CA GLU A 12 -5.37 7.78 -7.82
C GLU A 12 -5.18 7.04 -6.49
N HIS A 13 -4.78 5.76 -6.52
CA HIS A 13 -4.49 4.99 -5.31
C HIS A 13 -3.09 5.28 -4.74
N ILE A 14 -2.22 5.98 -5.47
CA ILE A 14 -0.92 6.42 -4.95
C ILE A 14 -1.16 7.36 -3.76
N GLY A 15 -0.44 7.12 -2.65
CA GLY A 15 -0.60 7.84 -1.38
C GLY A 15 -1.72 7.31 -0.48
N ARG A 16 -2.56 6.37 -0.93
CA ARG A 16 -3.55 5.71 -0.05
C ARG A 16 -2.86 4.78 0.94
N TRP A 17 -3.45 4.71 2.13
CA TRP A 17 -3.01 3.81 3.20
C TRP A 17 -3.49 2.39 2.93
N VAL A 18 -2.56 1.46 3.08
CA VAL A 18 -2.81 0.03 2.95
C VAL A 18 -2.15 -0.70 4.11
N GLU A 19 -2.77 -1.81 4.47
CA GLU A 19 -2.17 -2.84 5.29
C GLU A 19 -1.68 -3.94 4.37
N TYR A 20 -0.48 -4.46 4.64
CA TYR A 20 0.08 -5.57 3.90
C TYR A 20 0.67 -6.59 4.86
N SER A 21 0.50 -7.87 4.53
CA SER A 21 1.15 -8.95 5.26
C SER A 21 2.60 -9.06 4.80
N SER A 22 3.53 -8.74 5.69
CA SER A 22 4.94 -9.09 5.47
C SER A 22 5.12 -10.61 5.48
N LEU A 23 6.25 -11.10 4.96
CA LEU A 23 6.60 -12.55 4.91
C LEU A 23 6.61 -13.24 6.29
N LEU A 24 6.48 -12.49 7.38
CA LEU A 24 6.40 -12.99 8.73
C LEU A 24 4.93 -13.04 9.19
N PRO A 25 4.39 -14.23 9.54
CA PRO A 25 3.04 -14.35 10.07
C PRO A 25 2.90 -13.52 11.36
N GLY A 26 1.85 -12.70 11.42
CA GLY A 26 1.60 -11.76 12.53
C GLY A 26 2.33 -10.43 12.44
N SER A 27 3.02 -10.14 11.33
CA SER A 27 3.60 -8.82 11.04
C SER A 27 2.78 -8.08 9.99
N GLU A 28 1.54 -7.75 10.35
CA GLU A 28 0.75 -6.76 9.60
C GLU A 28 1.47 -5.42 9.69
N GLN A 29 1.79 -4.83 8.54
CA GLN A 29 2.43 -3.52 8.47
C GLN A 29 1.56 -2.57 7.67
N GLN A 30 1.48 -1.35 8.16
CA GLN A 30 0.77 -0.27 7.51
C GLN A 30 1.75 0.58 6.71
N GLY A 31 1.31 0.99 5.53
CA GLY A 31 2.11 1.87 4.69
C GLY A 31 1.29 2.59 3.63
N ARG A 32 1.97 3.42 2.84
CA ARG A 32 1.37 4.13 1.71
C ARG A 32 1.82 3.55 0.40
N ILE A 33 0.89 3.43 -0.55
CA ILE A 33 1.23 3.04 -1.93
C ILE A 33 2.10 4.14 -2.54
N LYS A 34 3.36 3.82 -2.82
CA LYS A 34 4.27 4.69 -3.58
C LYS A 34 4.03 4.58 -5.08
N GLY A 35 3.66 3.39 -5.54
CA GLY A 35 3.42 3.11 -6.94
C GLY A 35 3.23 1.62 -7.16
N PHE A 36 2.94 1.24 -8.39
CA PHE A 36 2.73 -0.15 -8.76
C PHE A 36 3.03 -0.33 -10.25
N ASN A 37 3.26 -1.57 -10.64
CA ASN A 37 3.41 -1.95 -12.04
C ASN A 37 2.50 -3.15 -12.35
N LYS A 38 2.73 -3.82 -13.47
CA LYS A 38 1.90 -4.96 -13.90
C LYS A 38 2.00 -6.20 -13.00
N GLN A 39 2.93 -6.23 -12.06
CA GLN A 39 3.23 -7.41 -11.26
C GLN A 39 3.31 -7.10 -9.76
N TRP A 40 3.83 -5.93 -9.39
CA TRP A 40 4.17 -5.59 -8.01
C TRP A 40 3.58 -4.26 -7.60
N VAL A 41 3.28 -4.14 -6.30
CA VAL A 41 2.92 -2.89 -5.64
C VAL A 41 4.04 -2.49 -4.70
N PHE A 42 4.41 -1.22 -4.71
CA PHE A 42 5.45 -0.66 -3.86
C PHE A 42 4.80 0.11 -2.72
N VAL A 43 4.98 -0.37 -1.49
CA VAL A 43 4.42 0.23 -0.26
C VAL A 43 5.53 0.75 0.64
N VAL A 44 5.41 1.99 1.10
CA VAL A 44 6.36 2.61 2.03
C VAL A 44 5.79 2.52 3.45
N TYR A 45 6.53 1.89 4.36
CA TYR A 45 6.04 1.50 5.70
C TYR A 45 6.90 2.04 6.87
N LYS A 46 8.15 2.42 6.61
CA LYS A 46 9.07 3.05 7.56
C LYS A 46 9.38 4.46 7.11
N CYS A 47 8.42 5.36 7.31
CA CYS A 47 8.55 6.75 6.87
C CYS A 47 8.99 7.71 7.98
N ASP A 48 9.43 7.23 9.16
CA ASP A 48 9.92 8.05 10.29
C ASP A 48 9.04 9.30 10.55
N ASN A 49 7.71 9.15 10.44
CA ASN A 49 6.69 10.20 10.45
C ASN A 49 6.79 11.32 9.37
N ASN A 50 7.76 11.25 8.46
CA ASN A 50 7.95 12.14 7.32
C ASN A 50 7.15 11.69 6.09
N TRP A 51 5.83 11.54 6.25
CA TRP A 51 4.94 11.03 5.21
C TRP A 51 4.71 12.00 4.05
N ASP A 52 5.11 13.28 4.17
CA ASP A 52 5.12 14.25 3.06
C ASP A 52 6.12 13.91 1.97
N ARG A 53 7.16 13.13 2.31
CA ARG A 53 8.23 12.74 1.39
C ARG A 53 8.29 11.24 1.16
N PHE A 54 7.21 10.51 1.43
CA PHE A 54 7.17 9.05 1.34
C PHE A 54 7.65 8.51 -0.02
N GLU A 55 7.46 9.26 -1.10
CA GLU A 55 7.95 8.95 -2.45
C GLU A 55 9.48 8.88 -2.57
N ASP A 56 10.23 9.57 -1.70
CA ASP A 56 11.69 9.53 -1.64
C ASP A 56 12.20 8.25 -0.93
N TYR A 57 11.37 7.56 -0.15
CA TYR A 57 11.77 6.40 0.63
C TYR A 57 11.71 5.09 -0.16
N THR A 58 12.49 4.09 0.28
CA THR A 58 12.48 2.75 -0.29
C THR A 58 11.15 2.05 0.03
N GLY A 59 10.38 1.72 -1.02
CA GLY A 59 9.17 0.92 -0.89
C GLY A 59 9.48 -0.58 -0.84
N CYS A 60 8.68 -1.32 -0.09
CA CYS A 60 8.64 -2.77 -0.14
C CYS A 60 7.76 -3.21 -1.32
N ALA A 61 8.27 -4.13 -2.15
CA ALA A 61 7.46 -4.77 -3.18
C ALA A 61 6.60 -5.86 -2.53
N THR A 62 5.30 -5.80 -2.78
CA THR A 62 4.31 -6.77 -2.30
C THR A 62 3.35 -7.14 -3.43
N ASP A 63 2.77 -8.33 -3.34
CA ASP A 63 1.75 -8.77 -4.27
C ASP A 63 0.45 -7.98 -4.04
N PRO A 64 -0.25 -7.55 -5.10
CA PRO A 64 -1.52 -6.84 -4.97
C PRO A 64 -2.56 -7.58 -4.12
N LYS A 65 -2.54 -8.92 -4.14
CA LYS A 65 -3.47 -9.78 -3.38
C LYS A 65 -3.25 -9.73 -1.86
N ASP A 66 -2.06 -9.35 -1.42
CA ASP A 66 -1.69 -9.27 -0.01
C ASP A 66 -1.97 -7.88 0.57
N LEU A 67 -2.49 -6.96 -0.25
CA LEU A 67 -2.88 -5.62 0.15
C LEU A 67 -4.34 -5.54 0.59
N ARG A 68 -4.55 -4.77 1.64
CA ARG A 68 -5.87 -4.33 2.09
C ARG A 68 -5.88 -2.82 2.22
N PHE A 69 -6.80 -2.15 1.52
CA PHE A 69 -7.00 -0.73 1.72
C PHE A 69 -7.54 -0.49 3.12
N LEU A 70 -6.87 0.40 3.86
CA LEU A 70 -7.42 0.92 5.09
C LEU A 70 -8.48 1.95 4.66
N GLU A 71 -9.74 1.50 4.58
CA GLU A 71 -10.85 2.43 4.46
C GLU A 71 -10.77 3.38 5.66
N VAL A 72 -10.60 4.67 5.37
CA VAL A 72 -10.96 5.70 6.33
C VAL A 72 -12.46 5.59 6.49
N THR A 73 -12.90 4.86 7.51
CA THR A 73 -14.28 4.92 7.98
C THR A 73 -14.54 6.38 8.31
N HIS A 74 -15.18 7.10 7.39
CA HIS A 74 -15.85 8.33 7.74
C HIS A 74 -17.01 7.91 8.65
N GLU A 75 -16.75 7.76 9.94
CA GLU A 75 -17.79 7.87 10.95
C GLU A 75 -18.30 9.31 10.86
N GLN A 76 -19.31 9.51 10.01
CA GLN A 76 -20.25 10.60 10.16
C GLN A 76 -21.06 10.30 11.43
N GLY A 77 -20.70 10.99 12.51
CA GLY A 77 -21.47 11.09 13.74
C GLY A 77 -21.22 12.43 14.40
#